data_AF-A0A7S3L0L5-F1
#
_entry.id   AF-A0A7S3L0L5-F1
#
_cell.length_a   1.000
_cell.length_b   1.000
_cell.length_c   1.000
_cell.angle_alpha   90.00
_cell.angle_beta   90.00
_cell.angle_gamma   90.00
#
_symmetry.space_group_name_H-M   'P 1'
#
loop_
_entity.id
_entity.type
_entity.pdbx_description
1 polymer ?
#
loop_
_entity_poly.entity_id
_entity_poly.type
_entity_poly.pdbx_seq_one_letter_code
_entity_poly.pdbx_strand_id
1 'polypeptide(L)'
;MRSPKQTSRNNESSSSSSSSSLWTSIPATGHGVAVILVGSVMATLSANQIPACRHRVVDVVATDNNNNATTVVPTRRVAATLFGRPAPHALLQTPPCPRWSAIVNNNNNNIPKSPVTFEAWNARVARNYEKSKRNTNNNSNSNNKKNLSSA
;
A
#
# COMPACT_ATOMS: atom_id res chain seq x y z
N MET A 1 -5.50 -47.43 26.38
CA MET A 1 -6.63 -46.48 26.26
C MET A 1 -6.03 -45.06 26.26
N ARG A 2 -6.08 -44.35 25.13
CA ARG A 2 -5.55 -42.97 24.98
C ARG A 2 -6.73 -42.03 24.75
N SER A 3 -6.87 -41.00 25.59
CA SER A 3 -7.92 -39.99 25.48
C SER A 3 -7.66 -39.03 24.30
N PRO A 4 -8.68 -38.55 23.59
CA PRO A 4 -8.52 -37.59 22.51
C PRO A 4 -8.29 -36.17 23.03
N LYS A 5 -7.35 -35.47 22.39
CA LYS A 5 -6.94 -34.09 22.66
C LYS A 5 -7.94 -33.14 22.02
N GLN A 6 -8.81 -32.52 22.82
CA GLN A 6 -9.71 -31.47 22.35
C GLN A 6 -8.90 -30.23 21.96
N THR A 7 -9.01 -29.82 20.69
CA THR A 7 -8.44 -28.57 20.18
C THR A 7 -9.59 -27.59 20.02
N SER A 8 -9.75 -26.69 20.99
CA SER A 8 -10.69 -25.58 20.92
C SER A 8 -10.23 -24.58 19.85
N ARG A 9 -10.94 -24.55 18.71
CA ARG A 9 -10.83 -23.46 17.74
C ARG A 9 -11.63 -22.28 18.26
N ASN A 10 -10.95 -21.29 18.82
CA ASN A 10 -11.53 -19.97 19.04
C ASN A 10 -11.73 -19.31 17.68
N ASN A 11 -12.99 -19.26 17.23
CA ASN A 11 -13.43 -18.37 16.16
C ASN A 11 -13.45 -16.95 16.72
N GLU A 12 -12.31 -16.27 16.69
CA GLU A 12 -12.28 -14.82 16.83
C GLU A 12 -12.84 -14.20 15.55
N SER A 13 -14.14 -13.92 15.60
CA SER A 13 -14.83 -13.03 14.69
C SER A 13 -14.20 -11.63 14.82
N SER A 14 -13.18 -11.39 14.02
CA SER A 14 -12.63 -10.06 13.79
C SER A 14 -13.73 -9.22 13.15
N SER A 15 -14.36 -8.38 13.95
CA SER A 15 -15.27 -7.32 13.52
C SER A 15 -14.46 -6.35 12.66
N SER A 16 -14.43 -6.63 11.35
CA SER A 16 -13.92 -5.71 10.34
C SER A 16 -14.88 -4.52 10.30
N SER A 17 -14.67 -3.54 11.16
CA SER A 17 -15.23 -2.21 10.97
C SER A 17 -14.74 -1.73 9.62
N SER A 18 -15.64 -1.73 8.64
CA SER A 18 -15.42 -1.25 7.28
C SER A 18 -15.26 0.26 7.31
N SER A 19 -14.15 0.72 7.87
CA SER A 19 -13.71 2.10 7.75
C SER A 19 -13.43 2.33 6.27
N SER A 20 -14.42 2.87 5.56
CA SER A 20 -14.27 3.28 4.18
C SER A 20 -13.10 4.25 4.11
N SER A 21 -11.98 3.82 3.52
CA SER A 21 -10.80 4.67 3.38
C SER A 21 -11.16 5.87 2.53
N LEU A 22 -11.32 7.03 3.16
CA LEU A 22 -11.64 8.29 2.50
C LEU A 22 -10.42 8.72 1.67
N TRP A 23 -10.62 8.97 0.38
CA TRP A 23 -9.60 9.59 -0.45
C TRP A 23 -9.64 11.10 -0.25
N THR A 24 -8.53 11.65 0.24
CA THR A 24 -8.39 13.11 0.44
C THR A 24 -7.59 13.72 -0.69
N SER A 25 -8.11 14.79 -1.30
CA SER A 25 -7.38 15.55 -2.31
C SER A 25 -6.26 16.35 -1.66
N ILE A 26 -5.07 16.31 -2.26
CA ILE A 26 -3.96 17.16 -1.84
C ILE A 26 -4.09 18.46 -2.64
N PRO A 27 -4.28 19.62 -1.98
CA PRO A 27 -4.45 20.89 -2.68
C PRO A 27 -3.21 21.22 -3.50
N ALA A 28 -3.39 21.88 -4.64
CA ALA A 28 -2.28 22.47 -5.37
C ALA A 28 -1.67 23.55 -4.49
N THR A 29 -0.44 23.33 -4.02
CA THR A 29 0.27 24.30 -3.19
C THR A 29 1.11 25.23 -4.05
N GLY A 30 1.25 26.49 -3.65
CA GLY A 30 2.00 27.51 -4.38
C GLY A 30 3.53 27.35 -4.29
N HIS A 31 4.25 28.39 -4.69
CA HIS A 31 5.71 28.43 -4.63
C HIS A 31 6.22 28.21 -3.18
N GLY A 32 7.24 27.37 -3.03
CA GLY A 32 7.91 27.13 -1.74
C GLY A 32 7.29 26.07 -0.84
N VAL A 33 6.27 25.34 -1.29
CA VAL A 33 5.66 24.23 -0.52
C VAL A 33 5.98 22.89 -1.17
N ALA A 34 6.33 21.89 -0.36
CA ALA A 34 6.58 20.52 -0.78
C ALA A 34 5.64 19.54 -0.06
N VAL A 35 5.14 18.55 -0.80
CA VAL A 35 4.34 17.45 -0.24
C VAL A 35 5.26 16.27 0.04
N ILE A 36 5.28 15.81 1.30
CA ILE A 36 6.11 14.68 1.73
C ILE A 36 5.22 13.46 1.90
N LEU A 37 5.51 12.41 1.14
CA LEU A 37 4.85 11.11 1.24
C LEU A 37 5.79 10.08 1.86
N VAL A 38 5.31 9.38 2.88
CA VAL A 38 6.07 8.33 3.54
C VAL A 38 5.95 7.01 2.78
N GLY A 39 7.08 6.48 2.34
CA GLY A 39 7.16 5.19 1.66
C GLY A 39 7.25 3.98 2.61
N SER A 40 7.11 2.78 2.04
CA SER A 40 7.14 1.52 2.79
C SER A 40 8.47 1.19 3.47
N VAL A 41 9.58 1.77 3.01
CA VAL A 41 10.88 1.65 3.68
C VAL A 41 10.80 2.23 5.09
N MET A 42 10.28 3.45 5.22
CA MET A 42 10.13 4.11 6.52
C MET A 42 9.09 3.41 7.41
N ALA A 43 8.02 2.88 6.81
CA ALA A 43 7.09 2.01 7.54
C ALA A 43 7.79 0.77 8.10
N THR A 44 8.73 0.18 7.35
CA THR A 44 9.52 -0.96 7.85
C THR A 44 10.46 -0.53 8.98
N LEU A 45 11.20 0.56 8.82
CA LEU A 45 12.15 1.08 9.82
C LEU A 45 11.46 1.54 11.11
N SER A 46 10.21 1.97 11.04
CA SER A 46 9.44 2.41 12.20
C SER A 46 8.56 1.30 12.80
N ALA A 47 8.76 0.04 12.43
CA ALA A 47 7.89 -1.08 12.84
C ALA A 47 6.39 -0.76 12.64
N ASN A 48 6.07 -0.14 11.50
CA ASN A 48 4.75 0.30 11.07
C ASN A 48 4.08 1.36 11.97
N GLN A 49 4.85 2.07 12.80
CA GLN A 49 4.34 3.24 13.54
C GLN A 49 4.04 4.42 12.62
N ILE A 50 4.80 4.56 11.53
CA ILE A 50 4.53 5.53 10.48
C ILE A 50 4.12 4.74 9.23
N PRO A 51 2.81 4.56 8.98
CA PRO A 51 2.35 3.74 7.87
C PRO A 51 2.69 4.37 6.52
N ALA A 52 2.93 3.52 5.52
CA ALA A 52 3.16 3.98 4.16
C ALA A 52 1.88 4.59 3.57
N CYS A 53 2.00 5.74 2.92
CA CYS A 53 0.86 6.44 2.33
C CYS A 53 0.52 5.87 0.94
N ARG A 54 -0.72 5.41 0.76
CA ARG A 54 -1.26 5.07 -0.57
C ARG A 54 -1.73 6.35 -1.26
N HIS A 55 -1.33 6.53 -2.50
CA HIS A 55 -1.69 7.69 -3.32
C HIS A 55 -1.96 7.27 -4.76
N ARG A 56 -2.73 8.09 -5.48
CA ARG A 56 -2.99 7.92 -6.91
C ARG A 56 -3.12 9.30 -7.55
N VAL A 57 -2.79 9.37 -8.84
CA VAL A 57 -3.08 10.52 -9.68
C VAL A 57 -4.39 10.23 -10.41
N VAL A 58 -5.29 11.21 -10.42
CA VAL A 58 -6.60 11.11 -11.09
C VAL A 58 -6.75 12.31 -12.00
N ASP A 59 -7.25 12.07 -13.21
CA ASP A 59 -7.61 13.13 -14.14
C ASP A 59 -8.83 13.89 -13.63
N VAL A 60 -8.82 15.21 -13.79
CA VAL A 60 -9.98 16.03 -13.43
C VAL A 60 -10.98 15.96 -14.56
N VAL A 61 -12.14 15.44 -14.24
CA VAL A 61 -13.30 15.49 -15.11
C VAL A 61 -14.08 16.73 -14.71
N ALA A 62 -14.16 17.72 -15.60
CA ALA A 62 -15.02 18.87 -15.40
C ALA A 62 -16.41 18.49 -15.89
N THR A 63 -17.42 18.65 -15.03
CA THR A 63 -18.81 18.51 -15.45
C THR A 63 -19.32 19.91 -15.78
N ASP A 64 -19.57 20.19 -17.06
CA ASP A 64 -20.21 21.43 -17.46
C ASP A 64 -21.69 21.39 -17.06
N ASN A 65 -22.11 22.27 -16.15
CA ASN A 65 -23.47 22.28 -15.59
C ASN A 65 -24.60 22.50 -16.63
N ASN A 66 -24.27 22.89 -17.86
CA ASN A 66 -25.26 23.26 -18.87
C ASN A 66 -25.56 22.17 -19.90
N ASN A 67 -24.68 21.18 -20.05
CA ASN A 67 -24.88 20.06 -20.97
C ASN A 67 -24.35 18.83 -20.25
N ASN A 68 -25.16 17.80 -20.04
CA ASN A 68 -24.79 16.50 -19.44
C ASN A 68 -23.63 15.74 -20.16
N ALA A 69 -22.86 16.41 -21.01
CA ALA A 69 -21.66 15.92 -21.65
C ALA A 69 -20.47 16.08 -20.70
N THR A 70 -19.97 14.95 -20.23
CA THR A 70 -18.75 14.86 -19.42
C THR A 70 -17.52 15.06 -20.31
N THR A 71 -16.96 16.26 -20.37
CA THR A 71 -15.74 16.55 -21.13
C THR A 71 -14.52 16.42 -20.22
N VAL A 72 -13.60 15.51 -20.57
CA VAL A 72 -12.31 15.40 -19.89
C VAL A 72 -11.48 16.61 -20.32
N VAL A 73 -11.40 17.64 -19.48
CA VAL A 73 -10.54 18.79 -19.74
C VAL A 73 -9.09 18.39 -19.44
N PRO A 74 -8.19 18.31 -20.43
CA PRO A 74 -6.81 17.95 -20.19
C PRO A 74 -6.13 19.08 -19.41
N THR A 75 -6.09 18.94 -18.09
CA THR A 75 -5.32 19.84 -17.22
C THR A 75 -3.86 19.40 -17.27
N ARG A 76 -3.00 20.20 -17.91
CA ARG A 76 -1.55 19.94 -17.93
C ARG A 76 -1.00 20.10 -16.51
N ARG A 77 -0.78 18.99 -15.83
CA ARG A 77 -0.17 18.93 -14.51
C ARG A 77 1.29 18.52 -14.66
N VAL A 78 2.19 19.26 -14.02
CA VAL A 78 3.61 18.92 -13.93
C VAL A 78 3.93 18.73 -12.46
N ALA A 79 4.64 17.64 -12.14
CA ALA A 79 5.12 17.35 -10.80
C ALA A 79 6.62 17.05 -10.88
N ALA A 80 7.41 17.72 -10.04
CA ALA A 80 8.77 17.32 -9.76
C ALA A 80 8.75 16.39 -8.54
N THR A 81 9.31 15.18 -8.69
CA THR A 81 9.34 14.19 -7.61
C THR A 81 10.78 13.84 -7.27
N LEU A 82 11.08 13.85 -5.97
CA LEU A 82 12.39 13.46 -5.44
C LEU A 82 12.21 12.20 -4.57
N PHE A 83 13.04 11.20 -4.81
CA PHE A 83 13.04 9.95 -4.04
C PHE A 83 14.31 9.81 -3.21
N GLY A 84 14.20 10.02 -1.90
CA GLY A 84 15.25 9.63 -0.96
C GLY A 84 15.26 8.12 -0.79
N ARG A 85 16.27 7.43 -1.31
CA ARG A 85 16.42 5.97 -1.21
C ARG A 85 17.68 5.62 -0.39
N PRO A 86 17.64 4.57 0.45
CA PRO A 86 18.84 4.04 1.07
C PRO A 86 19.82 3.49 0.03
N ALA A 87 21.09 3.36 0.42
CA ALA A 87 22.07 2.61 -0.37
C ALA A 87 21.65 1.12 -0.48
N PRO A 88 21.98 0.41 -1.58
CA PRO A 88 21.57 -0.98 -1.77
C PRO A 88 21.97 -1.93 -0.62
N HIS A 89 23.17 -1.73 -0.07
CA HIS A 89 23.71 -2.52 1.04
C HIS A 89 23.24 -2.06 2.43
N ALA A 90 22.46 -0.98 2.53
CA ALA A 90 21.96 -0.50 3.81
C ALA A 90 21.01 -1.52 4.44
N LEU A 91 21.20 -1.81 5.73
CA LEU A 91 20.34 -2.71 6.49
C LEU A 91 19.05 -1.99 6.91
N LEU A 92 17.92 -2.60 6.60
CA LEU A 92 16.61 -2.12 7.04
C LEU A 92 16.33 -2.64 8.45
N GLN A 93 16.86 -1.94 9.44
CA GLN A 93 16.70 -2.26 10.85
C GLN A 93 16.00 -1.12 11.58
N THR A 94 15.06 -1.47 12.48
CA THR A 94 14.45 -0.52 13.40
C THR A 94 15.54 0.06 14.31
N PRO A 95 15.72 1.39 14.36
CA PRO A 95 16.72 2.01 15.21
C PRO A 95 16.42 1.70 16.70
N PRO A 96 17.47 1.59 17.53
CA PRO A 96 17.34 1.26 18.94
C PRO A 96 16.79 2.46 19.70
N CYS A 97 15.47 2.65 19.66
CA CYS A 97 14.78 3.70 20.38
C CYS A 97 13.90 3.06 21.46
N PRO A 98 13.99 3.48 22.75
CA PRO A 98 13.24 2.85 23.84
C PRO A 98 11.74 2.80 23.60
N ARG A 99 11.20 3.83 22.94
CA ARG A 99 9.78 3.93 22.59
C ARG A 99 9.34 2.90 21.56
N TRP A 100 10.23 2.48 20.65
CA TRP A 100 9.92 1.48 19.63
C TRP A 100 10.16 0.06 20.15
N SER A 101 11.14 -0.15 21.03
CA SER A 101 11.39 -1.46 21.65
C SER A 101 10.17 -2.03 22.36
N ALA A 102 9.42 -1.19 23.10
CA ALA A 102 8.19 -1.60 23.78
C ALA A 102 7.10 -2.09 22.80
N ILE A 103 7.05 -1.50 21.61
CA ILE A 103 6.06 -1.79 20.57
C ILE A 103 6.46 -3.06 19.79
N VAL A 104 7.75 -3.19 19.48
CA VAL A 104 8.32 -4.34 18.79
C VAL A 104 8.06 -5.63 19.57
N ASN A 105 8.26 -5.60 20.90
CA ASN A 105 8.02 -6.76 21.78
C ASN A 105 6.54 -7.20 21.83
N ASN A 106 5.61 -6.27 21.59
CA ASN A 106 4.18 -6.56 21.57
C ASN A 106 3.69 -7.04 20.19
N ASN A 107 4.36 -6.63 19.10
CA ASN A 107 4.02 -6.95 17.71
C ASN A 107 4.90 -8.06 17.11
N ASN A 108 5.13 -9.14 17.86
CA ASN A 108 6.07 -10.23 17.51
C ASN A 108 5.82 -10.93 16.15
N ASN A 109 4.66 -10.74 15.52
CA ASN A 109 4.30 -11.52 14.31
C ASN A 109 4.74 -10.89 12.98
N ASN A 110 5.12 -9.60 12.94
CA ASN A 110 5.35 -8.90 11.66
C ASN A 110 6.76 -8.34 11.44
N ILE A 111 7.66 -8.49 12.41
CA ILE A 111 9.03 -8.00 12.28
C ILE A 111 9.92 -9.14 11.79
N PRO A 112 10.65 -8.96 10.67
CA PRO A 112 11.56 -9.99 10.19
C PRO A 112 12.63 -10.27 11.26
N LYS A 113 12.84 -11.56 11.57
CA LYS A 113 13.78 -12.02 12.60
C LYS A 113 15.23 -11.61 12.33
N SER A 114 15.56 -11.33 11.06
CA SER A 114 16.86 -10.84 10.65
C SER A 114 16.71 -9.53 9.85
N PRO A 115 17.63 -8.58 10.04
CA PRO A 115 17.69 -7.39 9.20
C PRO A 115 17.96 -7.82 7.75
N VAL A 116 17.27 -7.18 6.82
CA VAL A 116 17.41 -7.41 5.38
C VAL A 116 18.05 -6.17 4.74
N THR A 117 18.88 -6.36 3.71
CA THR A 117 19.40 -5.23 2.94
C THR A 117 18.30 -4.57 2.13
N PHE A 118 18.44 -3.27 1.85
CA PHE A 118 17.50 -2.54 1.00
C PHE A 118 17.39 -3.16 -0.39
N GLU A 119 18.48 -3.64 -0.97
CA GLU A 119 18.50 -4.35 -2.26
C GLU A 119 17.61 -5.61 -2.25
N ALA A 120 17.82 -6.50 -1.29
CA ALA A 120 17.04 -7.73 -1.18
C ALA A 120 15.56 -7.45 -0.90
N TRP A 121 15.28 -6.44 -0.07
CA TRP A 121 13.92 -5.97 0.16
C TRP A 121 13.27 -5.42 -1.12
N ASN A 122 13.99 -4.58 -1.87
CA ASN A 122 13.49 -3.96 -3.10
C ASN A 122 13.23 -5.02 -4.19
N ALA A 123 14.12 -6.01 -4.33
CA ALA A 123 13.92 -7.15 -5.23
C ALA A 123 12.68 -7.99 -4.86
N ARG A 124 12.39 -8.15 -3.56
CA ARG A 124 11.15 -8.79 -3.11
C ARG A 124 9.91 -7.98 -3.46
N VAL A 125 9.97 -6.66 -3.24
CA VAL A 125 8.85 -5.74 -3.53
C VAL A 125 8.57 -5.68 -5.04
N ALA A 126 9.59 -5.55 -5.88
CA ALA A 126 9.46 -5.55 -7.33
C ALA A 126 8.74 -6.82 -7.84
N ARG A 127 9.17 -8.00 -7.37
CA ARG A 127 8.50 -9.27 -7.69
C ARG A 127 7.03 -9.31 -7.28
N ASN A 128 6.67 -8.71 -6.14
CA ASN A 128 5.28 -8.65 -5.71
C ASN A 128 4.43 -7.75 -6.61
N TYR A 129 4.96 -6.61 -7.04
CA TYR A 129 4.26 -5.72 -8.00
C TYR A 129 4.03 -6.41 -9.35
N GLU A 130 5.01 -7.15 -9.85
CA GLU A 130 4.87 -7.90 -11.10
C GLU A 130 3.80 -9.01 -11.00
N LYS A 131 3.75 -9.72 -9.87
CA LYS A 131 2.72 -10.74 -9.62
C LYS A 131 1.31 -10.15 -9.61
N SER A 132 1.11 -9.01 -8.94
CA SER A 132 -0.19 -8.33 -8.90
C SER A 132 -0.65 -7.94 -10.30
N LYS A 133 0.25 -7.48 -11.18
CA LYS A 133 -0.08 -7.14 -12.56
C LYS A 133 -0.57 -8.35 -13.38
N ARG A 134 0.08 -9.52 -13.22
CA ARG A 134 -0.32 -10.75 -13.93
C ARG A 134 -1.71 -11.23 -13.51
N ASN A 135 -2.04 -11.17 -12.22
CA ASN A 135 -3.35 -11.63 -11.73
C ASN A 135 -4.50 -10.72 -12.19
N THR A 136 -4.28 -9.41 -12.26
CA THR A 136 -5.30 -8.47 -12.77
C THR A 136 -5.64 -8.76 -14.23
N ASN A 137 -4.65 -9.05 -15.08
CA ASN A 137 -4.86 -9.34 -16.51
C ASN A 137 -5.62 -10.66 -16.75
N ASN A 138 -5.42 -11.65 -15.89
CA ASN A 138 -6.12 -12.93 -16.03
C ASN A 138 -7.60 -12.83 -15.60
N ASN A 139 -7.91 -11.97 -14.63
CA ASN A 139 -9.27 -11.78 -14.14
C ASN A 139 -10.12 -10.88 -15.07
N SER A 140 -9.52 -9.93 -15.77
CA SER A 140 -10.22 -9.16 -16.80
C SER A 140 -10.54 -10.02 -18.04
N ASN A 141 -9.67 -10.96 -18.41
CA ASN A 141 -9.92 -11.88 -19.51
C ASN A 141 -10.99 -12.96 -19.21
N SER A 142 -11.14 -13.38 -17.94
CA SER A 142 -12.15 -14.37 -17.57
C SER A 142 -13.58 -13.81 -17.61
N ASN A 143 -13.75 -12.53 -17.27
CA ASN A 143 -15.04 -11.84 -17.35
C ASN A 143 -15.48 -11.60 -18.80
N ASN A 144 -14.55 -11.33 -19.72
CA ASN A 144 -14.89 -11.17 -21.14
C ASN A 144 -15.33 -12.49 -21.79
N LYS A 145 -14.75 -13.64 -21.39
CA LYS A 145 -15.16 -14.96 -21.91
C LYS A 145 -16.57 -15.39 -21.46
N LYS A 146 -17.01 -15.00 -20.26
CA LYS A 146 -18.37 -15.34 -19.79
C LYS A 146 -19.47 -14.56 -20.52
N ASN A 147 -19.19 -13.36 -21.00
CA ASN A 147 -20.17 -12.55 -21.72
C ASN A 147 -20.34 -12.96 -23.20
N LEU A 148 -19.43 -13.76 -23.76
CA LEU A 148 -19.54 -14.29 -25.12
C LEU A 148 -20.17 -15.69 -25.21
N SER A 149 -20.38 -16.39 -24.09
CA SER A 149 -21.01 -17.73 -24.08
C SER A 149 -22.51 -17.70 -23.76
N SER A 150 -23.11 -16.51 -23.68
CA SER A 150 -24.53 -16.29 -23.37
C SER A 150 -25.28 -15.58 -24.49
N ALA A 151 -24.75 -15.61 -25.71
CA ALA A 151 -25.39 -15.16 -26.94
C ALA A 151 -25.65 -16.36 -27.85
#